data_AF-A0A8F6N8M2-F1
#
_entry.id   AF-A0A8F6N8M2-F1
#
_cell.length_a   1.000
_cell.length_b   1.000
_cell.length_c   1.000
_cell.angle_alpha   90.00
_cell.angle_beta   90.00
_cell.angle_gamma   90.00
#
_symmetry.space_group_name_H-M   'P 1'
#
loop_
_entity.id
_entity.type
_entity.pdbx_description
1 polymer ?
#
loop_
_entity_poly.entity_id
_entity_poly.type
_entity_poly.pdbx_seq_one_letter_code
_entity_poly.pdbx_strand_id
1 'polypeptide(L)' 'MHVIRDEIPQHQTKNIKLMAIVHRLQQIMVNENLTPAELVGCAEIVRDNYGRFNDISNPKTEAFTLARGPIIPPPCRP' A
#
# COMPACT_ATOMS: atom_id res chain seq x y z
N MET A 1 -18.47 14.60 -42.62
CA MET A 1 -17.78 13.31 -42.39
C MET A 1 -17.53 13.21 -40.89
N HIS A 2 -18.06 12.19 -40.21
CA HIS A 2 -17.94 12.06 -38.75
C HIS A 2 -16.50 11.69 -38.38
N VAL A 3 -15.89 12.48 -37.50
CA VAL A 3 -14.57 12.23 -36.94
C VAL A 3 -14.71 11.06 -35.96
N ILE A 4 -14.23 9.88 -36.35
CA ILE A 4 -14.06 8.77 -35.42
C ILE A 4 -12.89 9.16 -34.53
N ARG A 5 -13.19 9.73 -33.35
CA ARG A 5 -12.20 9.87 -32.30
C ARG A 5 -11.74 8.48 -31.92
N ASP A 6 -10.43 8.27 -31.91
CA ASP A 6 -9.71 7.13 -31.38
C ASP A 6 -10.02 6.90 -29.89
N GLU A 7 -11.25 6.50 -29.59
CA GLU A 7 -11.60 5.91 -28.30
C GLU A 7 -11.05 4.49 -28.31
N ILE A 8 -9.73 4.38 -28.12
CA ILE A 8 -9.11 3.10 -27.72
C ILE A 8 -9.91 2.64 -26.50
N PRO A 9 -10.62 1.51 -26.58
CA PRO A 9 -11.50 1.09 -25.50
C PRO A 9 -10.66 1.06 -24.22
N GLN A 10 -11.01 1.85 -23.19
CA GLN A 10 -10.24 1.89 -21.94
C GLN A 10 -10.05 0.49 -21.34
N HIS A 11 -10.96 -0.43 -21.66
CA HIS A 11 -10.87 -1.85 -21.35
C HIS A 11 -9.65 -2.53 -22.01
N GLN A 12 -9.34 -2.24 -23.28
CA GLN A 12 -8.13 -2.74 -23.95
C GLN A 12 -6.87 -2.15 -23.32
N THR A 13 -6.84 -0.86 -22.99
CA THR A 13 -5.66 -0.23 -22.37
C THR A 13 -5.35 -0.81 -20.98
N LYS A 14 -6.38 -1.10 -20.18
CA LYS A 14 -6.24 -1.78 -18.88
C LYS A 14 -5.74 -3.22 -19.04
N ASN A 15 -6.24 -3.94 -20.05
CA ASN A 15 -5.79 -5.31 -20.35
C ASN A 15 -4.34 -5.34 -20.87
N ILE A 16 -3.92 -4.37 -21.69
CA ILE A 16 -2.53 -4.27 -22.17
C ILE A 16 -1.57 -4.03 -21.00
N LYS A 17 -1.92 -3.14 -20.05
CA LYS A 17 -1.11 -2.90 -18.87
C LYS A 17 -1.02 -4.14 -17.98
N LEU A 18 -2.15 -4.81 -17.75
CA LEU A 18 -2.18 -6.04 -16.96
C LEU A 18 -1.33 -7.12 -17.62
N MET A 19 -1.46 -7.32 -18.93
CA MET A 19 -0.67 -8.28 -19.70
C MET A 19 0.83 -7.96 -19.65
N ALA A 20 1.21 -6.68 -19.76
CA ALA A 20 2.60 -6.26 -19.63
C ALA A 20 3.17 -6.56 -18.23
N ILE A 21 2.35 -6.39 -17.18
CA ILE A 21 2.75 -6.74 -15.81
C ILE A 21 2.88 -8.26 -15.66
N VAL A 22 1.91 -9.03 -16.17
CA VAL A 22 1.97 -10.51 -16.15
C VAL A 22 3.22 -11.01 -16.86
N HIS A 23 3.54 -10.47 -18.03
CA HIS A 23 4.76 -10.83 -18.76
C HIS A 23 6.03 -10.53 -17.96
N ARG A 24 6.10 -9.37 -17.29
CA ARG A 24 7.23 -9.02 -16.42
C ARG A 24 7.37 -9.98 -15.24
N LEU A 25 6.25 -10.38 -14.63
CA LEU A 25 6.26 -11.37 -13.54
C LEU A 25 6.76 -12.73 -14.04
N GLN A 26 6.31 -13.17 -15.22
CA GLN A 26 6.80 -14.40 -15.84
C GLN A 26 8.31 -14.35 -16.11
N GLN A 27 8.83 -13.22 -16.58
CA GLN A 27 10.29 -13.04 -16.76
C GLN A 27 11.05 -13.14 -15.44
N ILE A 28 10.55 -12.53 -14.36
CA ILE A 28 11.15 -12.64 -13.02
C ILE A 28 11.13 -14.10 -12.55
N MET A 29 10.01 -14.81 -12.74
CA MET A 29 9.90 -16.22 -12.38
C MET A 29 10.96 -17.07 -13.07
N VAL A 30 11.16 -16.86 -14.38
CA VAL A 30 12.16 -17.59 -15.16
C VAL A 30 13.58 -17.22 -14.72
N ASN A 31 13.87 -15.94 -14.49
CA ASN A 31 15.21 -15.48 -14.15
C ASN A 31 15.66 -15.95 -12.76
N GLU A 32 14.75 -15.96 -11.79
CA GLU A 32 15.04 -16.35 -10.40
C GLU A 32 14.74 -17.83 -10.13
N ASN A 33 14.35 -18.60 -11.15
CA ASN A 33 13.90 -19.99 -11.04
C ASN A 33 12.78 -20.20 -10.00
N LEU A 34 11.87 -19.23 -9.92
CA LEU A 34 10.76 -19.26 -8.97
C LEU A 34 9.55 -19.97 -9.56
N THR A 35 8.93 -20.82 -8.75
CA THR A 35 7.60 -21.36 -9.05
C THR A 35 6.53 -20.27 -8.86
N PRO A 36 5.33 -20.43 -9.49
CA PRO A 36 4.23 -19.49 -9.27
C PRO A 36 3.85 -19.34 -7.79
N ALA A 37 3.95 -20.42 -7.01
CA ALA A 37 3.64 -20.41 -5.58
C ALA A 37 4.68 -19.61 -4.77
N GLU A 38 5.97 -19.76 -5.08
CA GLU A 38 7.03 -18.99 -4.42
C GLU A 38 6.95 -17.51 -4.77
N LEU A 39 6.62 -17.15 -6.01
CA LEU A 39 6.40 -15.75 -6.38
C LEU A 39 5.26 -15.11 -5.56
N VAL A 40 4.18 -15.85 -5.30
CA VAL A 40 3.09 -15.39 -4.43
C VAL A 40 3.61 -15.19 -3.00
N GLY A 41 4.37 -16.16 -2.45
CA GLY A 41 4.98 -16.02 -1.13
C GLY A 41 5.93 -14.80 -1.04
N CYS A 42 6.73 -14.54 -2.08
CA CYS A 42 7.57 -13.34 -2.14
C CYS A 42 6.74 -12.05 -2.13
N ALA A 43 5.62 -12.02 -2.86
CA ALA A 43 4.72 -10.88 -2.89
C ALA A 43 4.05 -10.62 -1.52
N GLU A 44 3.71 -11.69 -0.79
CA GLU A 44 3.17 -11.60 0.57
C GLU A 44 4.19 -10.99 1.54
N ILE A 45 5.43 -11.45 1.50
CA ILE A 45 6.51 -10.89 2.32
C ILE A 45 6.72 -9.39 2.01
N VAL A 46 6.71 -9.01 0.73
CA VAL A 46 6.82 -7.60 0.32
C VAL A 46 5.65 -6.76 0.83
N ARG A 47 4.42 -7.28 0.74
CA ARG A 47 3.21 -6.63 1.28
C ARG A 47 3.32 -6.43 2.79
N ASP A 48 3.73 -7.47 3.51
CA ASP A 48 3.80 -7.44 4.98
C ASP A 48 4.91 -6.48 5.45
N ASN A 49 6.03 -6.43 4.74
CA ASN A 49 7.07 -5.43 4.96
C ASN A 49 6.54 -4.01 4.70
N TYR A 50 5.81 -3.79 3.61
CA TYR A 50 5.22 -2.49 3.30
C TYR A 50 4.23 -2.04 4.38
N GLY A 51 3.38 -2.95 4.87
CA GLY A 51 2.46 -2.68 5.98
C GLY A 51 3.19 -2.27 7.26
N ARG A 52 4.23 -3.01 7.65
CA ARG A 52 5.06 -2.66 8.83
C ARG A 52 5.78 -1.33 8.65
N PHE A 53 6.29 -1.03 7.46
CA PHE A 53 6.88 0.28 7.18
C PHE A 53 5.85 1.41 7.27
N ASN A 54 4.60 1.17 6.87
CA ASN A 54 3.53 2.15 6.97
C ASN A 54 3.06 2.36 8.42
N ASP A 55 3.09 1.31 9.26
CA ASP A 55 2.83 1.42 10.70
C ASP A 55 3.96 2.14 11.46
N ILE A 56 5.21 2.02 11.00
CA ILE A 56 6.36 2.75 11.57
C ILE A 56 6.40 4.20 11.10
N SER A 57 6.08 4.46 9.82
CA SER A 57 6.09 5.81 9.23
C SER A 57 4.88 6.66 9.60
N ASN A 58 3.77 6.00 9.97
CA ASN A 58 2.65 6.60 10.66
C ASN A 58 2.65 6.09 12.10
N PRO A 59 3.54 6.59 12.98
CA PRO A 59 3.41 6.33 14.40
C PRO A 59 2.04 6.87 14.76
N LYS A 60 1.08 5.97 14.93
CA LYS A 60 -0.23 6.31 15.46
C LYS A 60 0.11 7.02 16.74
N THR A 61 -0.11 8.34 16.75
CA THR A 61 -0.01 9.18 17.93
C THR A 61 -1.10 8.67 18.85
N GLU A 62 -0.88 7.53 19.46
CA GLU A 62 -1.50 7.14 20.71
C GLU A 62 -0.90 8.15 21.68
N ALA A 63 -1.50 9.34 21.66
CA ALA A 63 -1.41 10.29 22.73
C ALA A 63 -1.71 9.46 23.96
N PHE A 64 -0.66 9.11 24.69
CA PHE A 64 -0.75 8.75 26.08
C PHE A 64 -1.55 9.91 26.70
N THR A 65 -2.87 9.74 26.80
CA THR A 65 -3.73 10.53 27.65
C THR A 65 -3.31 10.16 29.06
N LEU A 66 -2.15 10.70 29.45
CA LEU A 66 -1.72 10.75 30.83
C LEU A 66 -2.88 11.41 31.56
N ALA A 67 -3.55 10.59 32.38
CA ALA A 67 -4.84 10.85 32.97
C ALA A 67 -4.90 12.30 33.46
N ARG A 68 -5.68 13.14 32.75
CA ARG A 68 -6.09 14.46 33.25
C ARG A 68 -7.05 14.20 34.41
N GLY A 69 -6.48 13.94 35.59
CA GLY A 69 -7.17 14.20 36.84
C GLY A 69 -7.55 15.69 36.90
N PRO A 70 -8.65 16.07 37.58
CA PRO A 70 -9.07 17.46 37.67
C PRO A 70 -7.93 18.31 38.26
N ILE A 71 -7.46 19.30 37.51
CA ILE A 71 -6.50 20.29 38.01
C ILE A 71 -7.30 21.20 38.95
N ILE A 72 -7.28 20.90 40.25
CA ILE A 72 -7.79 21.80 41.29
C ILE A 72 -6.72 22.88 41.48
N PRO A 73 -6.98 24.17 41.17
CA PRO A 73 -6.02 25.23 41.45
C PRO A 73 -5.84 25.38 42.97
N PRO A 74 -4.61 25.64 43.46
CA PRO A 74 -4.36 25.81 44.88
C PRO A 74 -5.13 27.03 45.43
N PRO A 75 -5.63 26.98 46.68
CA PRO A 75 -6.39 28.08 47.25
C PRO A 75 -5.49 29.31 47.44
N CYS A 76 -5.92 30.45 46.90
CA CYS A 76 -5.33 31.75 47.21
C CYS A 76 -5.52 32.04 48.71
N ARG A 77 -4.42 32.15 49.46
CA ARG A 77 -4.47 32.60 50.86
C ARG A 77 -4.84 34.10 50.92
N PRO A 78 -5.60 34.52 51.95
CA PRO A 78 -5.86 35.93 52.25
C PRO A 78 -4.63 36.65 52.81
#